data_AF-M5TSV0-F1
#
_entry.id   AF-M5TSV0-F1
#
_cell.length_a   1.000
_cell.length_b   1.000
_cell.length_c   1.000
_cell.angle_alpha   90.00
_cell.angle_beta   90.00
_cell.angle_gamma   90.00
#
_symmetry.space_group_name_H-M   'P 1'
#
loop_
_entity.id
_entity.type
_entity.pdbx_description
1 polymer ?
#
loop_
_entity_poly.entity_id
_entity_poly.type
_entity_poly.pdbx_seq_one_letter_code
_entity_poly.pdbx_strand_id
1 'polypeptide(L)'
;MKYQKTRRRLRGIEGLETRRVLAAAISVVDGSLFVEGDAEGEIAIVDQGDGTLQVTETGAGADGEDLVEVVEGVSDDIVIHLDGEGAGADDSVSIDLSANSVAVDSVYAALGGGDNSVSLDGGTISGDVAVATAGGNDTVSIAEGASVGGSVAAALGDGDNAVVVDGDVEGDFNACGGEGDDAVSIGEDAEIGGNVRVGLGDGENAVDVAGQIAGDLNLRGGIDDDTVTLLAESIVAGNVNASLGEGENSVTVDGTVEGELTGPAFDEVSDSEVDGDVEEQIDETDGVDEGDSSILVDHGEYLAGHRERGHRGFDQQGLDQGACGNIDGEADTEETDEGDVSDNTTTTTDDTVDETTIDDGDSELTTVEDVGDEDASDEDASDEDAGDEDAGDEDAGDDSTDIDDVIDATDDETMLAETDLGLGDQAAREEVQRRRGRTGQARTEQC
;
A
#
# COMPACT_ATOMS: atom_id res chain seq x y z
N MET A 1 -73.76 -31.74 -29.51
CA MET A 1 -72.30 -31.65 -29.39
C MET A 1 -71.97 -30.83 -28.15
N LYS A 2 -71.36 -31.41 -27.11
CA LYS A 2 -70.93 -30.70 -25.90
C LYS A 2 -69.51 -30.17 -26.13
N TYR A 3 -69.35 -28.86 -26.16
CA TYR A 3 -68.05 -28.20 -26.28
C TYR A 3 -67.35 -28.26 -24.92
N GLN A 4 -66.31 -29.10 -24.79
CA GLN A 4 -65.44 -29.08 -23.61
C GLN A 4 -64.55 -27.83 -23.69
N LYS A 5 -64.79 -26.89 -22.78
CA LYS A 5 -64.01 -25.66 -22.66
C LYS A 5 -62.69 -25.99 -21.94
N THR A 6 -61.65 -26.25 -22.71
CA THR A 6 -60.29 -26.49 -22.21
C THR A 6 -59.77 -25.21 -21.56
N ARG A 7 -59.76 -25.15 -20.22
CA ARG A 7 -59.11 -24.05 -19.49
C ARG A 7 -57.59 -24.26 -19.62
N ARG A 8 -56.94 -23.48 -20.49
CA ARG A 8 -55.48 -23.34 -20.46
C ARG A 8 -55.12 -22.72 -19.11
N ARG A 9 -54.46 -23.48 -18.24
CA ARG A 9 -53.79 -22.92 -17.07
C ARG A 9 -52.67 -22.03 -17.61
N LEU A 10 -52.77 -20.73 -17.38
CA LEU A 10 -51.63 -19.82 -17.54
C LEU A 10 -50.52 -20.37 -16.64
N ARG A 11 -49.38 -20.71 -17.23
CA ARG A 11 -48.17 -20.94 -16.44
C ARG A 11 -47.86 -19.59 -15.80
N GLY A 12 -47.89 -19.53 -14.47
CA GLY A 12 -47.37 -18.36 -13.77
C GLY A 12 -45.92 -18.22 -14.19
N ILE A 13 -45.58 -17.06 -14.76
CA ILE A 13 -44.20 -16.66 -14.87
C ILE A 13 -43.85 -16.29 -13.43
N GLU A 14 -43.11 -17.15 -12.75
CA GLU A 14 -42.50 -16.78 -11.46
C GLU A 14 -41.62 -15.56 -11.75
N GLY A 15 -41.74 -14.52 -10.92
CA GLY A 15 -40.87 -13.35 -11.05
C GLY A 15 -39.43 -13.85 -11.00
N LEU A 16 -38.58 -13.38 -11.93
CA LEU A 16 -37.14 -13.54 -11.81
C LEU A 16 -36.78 -13.12 -10.39
N GLU A 17 -36.24 -14.05 -9.60
CA GLU A 17 -35.74 -13.74 -8.27
C GLU A 17 -34.78 -12.56 -8.44
N THR A 18 -35.02 -11.47 -7.71
CA THR A 18 -34.06 -10.38 -7.56
C THR A 18 -32.90 -10.91 -6.72
N ARG A 19 -32.09 -11.78 -7.33
CA ARG A 19 -30.78 -12.13 -6.82
C ARG A 19 -29.90 -10.92 -7.13
N ARG A 20 -29.64 -10.14 -6.10
CA ARG A 20 -28.64 -9.08 -6.15
C ARG A 20 -27.28 -9.77 -6.06
N VAL A 21 -26.37 -9.36 -6.93
CA VAL A 21 -24.98 -9.78 -6.96
C VAL A 21 -24.16 -8.53 -6.72
N LEU A 22 -23.01 -8.69 -6.08
CA LEU A 22 -21.98 -7.67 -5.98
C LEU A 22 -21.61 -7.16 -7.38
N ALA A 23 -21.21 -5.90 -7.50
CA ALA A 23 -20.73 -5.36 -8.76
C ALA A 23 -19.38 -6.01 -9.10
N ALA A 24 -18.50 -6.11 -8.10
CA ALA A 24 -17.34 -6.99 -8.15
C ALA A 24 -17.75 -8.47 -8.07
N ALA A 25 -17.29 -9.28 -9.01
CA ALA A 25 -17.49 -10.71 -9.02
C ALA A 25 -16.56 -11.40 -8.00
N ILE A 26 -17.13 -12.26 -7.16
CA ILE A 26 -16.39 -13.04 -6.18
C ILE A 26 -16.34 -14.52 -6.58
N SER A 27 -15.16 -15.12 -6.48
CA SER A 27 -15.02 -16.57 -6.60
C SER A 27 -13.89 -17.14 -5.76
N VAL A 28 -13.99 -18.41 -5.38
CA VAL A 28 -12.90 -19.15 -4.73
C VAL A 28 -12.46 -20.28 -5.67
N VAL A 29 -11.20 -20.26 -6.10
CA VAL A 29 -10.62 -21.23 -7.03
C VAL A 29 -9.35 -21.79 -6.43
N ASP A 30 -9.33 -23.11 -6.23
CA ASP A 30 -8.17 -23.85 -5.68
C ASP A 30 -7.64 -23.35 -4.33
N GLY A 31 -8.45 -22.59 -3.58
CA GLY A 31 -8.08 -22.03 -2.28
C GLY A 31 -7.83 -20.53 -2.32
N SER A 32 -7.69 -19.93 -3.50
CA SER A 32 -7.52 -18.48 -3.64
C SER A 32 -8.88 -17.78 -3.79
N LEU A 33 -9.04 -16.65 -3.10
CA LEU A 33 -10.16 -15.73 -3.26
C LEU A 33 -9.85 -14.78 -4.43
N PHE A 34 -10.77 -14.68 -5.38
CA PHE A 34 -10.73 -13.72 -6.49
C PHE A 34 -11.87 -12.71 -6.32
N VAL A 35 -11.53 -11.43 -6.37
CA VAL A 35 -12.45 -10.29 -6.45
C VAL A 35 -12.14 -9.56 -7.75
N GLU A 36 -13.05 -9.60 -8.73
CA GLU A 36 -12.81 -9.09 -10.09
C GLU A 36 -13.97 -8.21 -10.58
N GLY A 37 -13.70 -7.06 -11.19
CA GLY A 37 -14.74 -6.22 -11.82
C GLY A 37 -14.64 -4.75 -11.42
N ASP A 38 -15.74 -4.03 -11.50
CA ASP A 38 -15.79 -2.61 -11.11
C ASP A 38 -16.59 -2.52 -9.81
N ALA A 39 -16.03 -1.91 -8.76
CA ALA A 39 -16.73 -1.74 -7.49
C ALA A 39 -17.61 -0.47 -7.51
N GLU A 40 -18.82 -0.53 -6.97
CA GLU A 40 -19.68 0.65 -6.78
C GLU A 40 -19.41 1.36 -5.44
N GLY A 41 -18.58 0.77 -4.58
CA GLY A 41 -18.14 1.32 -3.30
C GLY A 41 -17.09 0.45 -2.63
N GLU A 42 -16.80 0.72 -1.35
CA GLU A 42 -15.72 0.04 -0.61
C GLU A 42 -15.92 -1.49 -0.55
N ILE A 43 -14.86 -2.23 -0.88
CA ILE A 43 -14.73 -3.67 -0.71
C ILE A 43 -14.06 -3.98 0.63
N ALA A 44 -14.80 -4.58 1.57
CA ALA A 44 -14.27 -5.03 2.85
C ALA A 44 -14.20 -6.57 2.92
N ILE A 45 -13.01 -7.14 3.13
CA ILE A 45 -12.74 -8.56 3.30
C ILE A 45 -12.39 -8.81 4.77
N VAL A 46 -13.26 -9.51 5.51
CA VAL A 46 -13.13 -9.68 6.96
C VAL A 46 -13.11 -11.16 7.35
N ASP A 47 -12.06 -11.61 8.03
CA ASP A 47 -12.00 -12.93 8.67
C ASP A 47 -12.96 -13.00 9.87
N GLN A 48 -13.95 -13.90 9.79
CA GLN A 48 -14.99 -14.05 10.81
C GLN A 48 -14.56 -14.90 12.02
N GLY A 49 -13.36 -15.47 12.01
CA GLY A 49 -12.84 -16.30 13.11
C GLY A 49 -13.35 -17.75 13.14
N ASP A 50 -14.11 -18.17 12.13
CA ASP A 50 -14.63 -19.53 11.99
C ASP A 50 -14.11 -20.26 10.72
N GLY A 51 -13.07 -19.71 10.09
CA GLY A 51 -12.47 -20.21 8.85
C GLY A 51 -13.19 -19.73 7.59
N THR A 52 -14.01 -18.68 7.71
CA THR A 52 -14.71 -18.03 6.59
C THR A 52 -14.30 -16.57 6.47
N LEU A 53 -14.30 -16.06 5.24
CA LEU A 53 -14.17 -14.62 4.99
C LEU A 53 -15.54 -14.07 4.63
N GLN A 54 -15.85 -12.88 5.15
CA GLN A 54 -16.98 -12.08 4.69
C GLN A 54 -16.44 -11.01 3.75
N VAL A 55 -16.95 -10.98 2.51
CA VAL A 55 -16.68 -9.90 1.57
C VAL A 55 -17.93 -9.02 1.48
N THR A 56 -17.75 -7.72 1.68
CA THR A 56 -18.82 -6.72 1.67
C THR A 56 -18.49 -5.68 0.61
N GLU A 57 -19.49 -5.22 -0.14
CA GLU A 57 -19.39 -4.05 -1.00
C GLU A 57 -20.40 -3.01 -0.53
N THR A 58 -19.89 -1.87 -0.07
CA THR A 58 -20.71 -0.79 0.49
C THR A 58 -21.48 -0.10 -0.62
N GLY A 59 -22.78 0.13 -0.41
CA GLY A 59 -23.59 0.92 -1.34
C GLY A 59 -24.03 0.25 -2.66
N ALA A 60 -23.52 -0.93 -3.02
CA ALA A 60 -23.85 -1.63 -4.28
C ALA A 60 -25.29 -2.19 -4.37
N GLY A 61 -26.06 -2.12 -3.29
CA GLY A 61 -27.48 -2.47 -3.30
C GLY A 61 -28.30 -1.43 -4.07
N ALA A 62 -29.39 -1.85 -4.73
CA ALA A 62 -30.26 -0.95 -5.52
C ALA A 62 -30.89 0.24 -4.74
N ASP A 63 -30.75 0.26 -3.41
CA ASP A 63 -31.22 1.30 -2.50
C ASP A 63 -30.04 1.94 -1.72
N GLY A 64 -28.78 1.68 -2.11
CA GLY A 64 -27.56 2.06 -1.41
C GLY A 64 -27.23 1.18 -0.20
N GLU A 65 -27.73 -0.06 -0.16
CA GLU A 65 -27.45 -1.02 0.94
C GLU A 65 -26.20 -1.85 0.63
N ASP A 66 -25.51 -2.30 1.67
CA ASP A 66 -24.31 -3.14 1.50
C ASP A 66 -24.68 -4.54 1.01
N LEU A 67 -23.90 -5.05 0.07
CA LEU A 67 -24.00 -6.42 -0.38
C LEU A 67 -22.94 -7.25 0.34
N VAL A 68 -23.31 -8.46 0.78
CA VAL A 68 -22.46 -9.31 1.61
C VAL A 68 -22.43 -10.72 1.03
N GLU A 69 -21.23 -11.25 0.85
CA GLU A 69 -20.97 -12.64 0.49
C GLU A 69 -20.05 -13.28 1.53
N VAL A 70 -20.43 -14.46 2.03
CA VAL A 70 -19.58 -15.25 2.94
C VAL A 70 -18.96 -16.38 2.12
N VAL A 71 -17.64 -16.38 2.06
CA VAL A 71 -16.85 -17.35 1.32
C VAL A 71 -16.17 -18.34 2.27
N GLU A 72 -16.24 -19.61 1.90
CA GLU A 72 -15.56 -20.71 2.61
C GLU A 72 -14.45 -21.28 1.73
N GLY A 73 -13.43 -21.89 2.36
CA GLY A 73 -12.41 -22.65 1.64
C GLY A 73 -11.28 -21.80 1.05
N VAL A 74 -11.16 -20.54 1.48
CA VAL A 74 -9.96 -19.73 1.24
C VAL A 74 -8.83 -20.29 2.10
N SER A 75 -7.70 -20.61 1.48
CA SER A 75 -6.53 -21.22 2.14
C SER A 75 -5.22 -20.98 1.39
N ASP A 76 -5.23 -20.08 0.41
CA ASP A 76 -4.11 -19.76 -0.47
C ASP A 76 -4.09 -18.23 -0.63
N ASP A 77 -4.22 -17.67 -1.83
CA ASP A 77 -4.09 -16.22 -2.05
C ASP A 77 -5.40 -15.43 -1.92
N ILE A 78 -5.29 -14.11 -1.75
CA ILE A 78 -6.33 -13.14 -2.07
C ILE A 78 -5.86 -12.36 -3.29
N VAL A 79 -6.67 -12.37 -4.36
CA VAL A 79 -6.40 -11.68 -5.63
C VAL A 79 -7.55 -10.73 -5.91
N ILE A 80 -7.23 -9.46 -6.02
CA ILE A 80 -8.18 -8.37 -6.25
C ILE A 80 -7.75 -7.68 -7.54
N HIS A 81 -8.65 -7.67 -8.53
CA HIS A 81 -8.47 -6.95 -9.79
C HIS A 81 -9.70 -6.09 -10.01
N LEU A 82 -9.60 -4.83 -9.61
CA LEU A 82 -10.63 -3.84 -9.87
C LEU A 82 -10.26 -3.00 -11.10
N ASP A 83 -11.28 -2.50 -11.80
CA ASP A 83 -11.18 -1.50 -12.86
C ASP A 83 -10.23 -1.83 -14.03
N GLY A 84 -10.16 -3.11 -14.41
CA GLY A 84 -9.23 -3.60 -15.43
C GLY A 84 -9.40 -3.01 -16.84
N GLU A 85 -10.52 -2.34 -17.17
CA GLU A 85 -10.76 -1.76 -18.49
C GLU A 85 -11.52 -0.39 -18.49
N GLY A 86 -11.75 0.27 -17.35
CA GLY A 86 -12.71 1.38 -17.26
C GLY A 86 -12.40 2.51 -16.27
N ALA A 87 -11.79 3.59 -16.77
CA ALA A 87 -11.93 4.98 -16.31
C ALA A 87 -11.83 5.31 -14.80
N GLY A 88 -10.61 5.36 -14.27
CA GLY A 88 -10.21 6.35 -13.26
C GLY A 88 -11.12 6.45 -12.02
N ALA A 89 -11.75 5.34 -11.60
CA ALA A 89 -12.67 5.36 -10.49
C ALA A 89 -11.91 5.08 -9.20
N ASP A 90 -12.40 5.69 -8.13
CA ASP A 90 -11.76 5.58 -6.83
C ASP A 90 -12.13 4.22 -6.22
N ASP A 91 -11.17 3.30 -6.10
CA ASP A 91 -11.37 2.02 -5.45
C ASP A 91 -10.91 2.04 -4.00
N SER A 92 -11.70 1.45 -3.11
CA SER A 92 -11.33 1.30 -1.70
C SER A 92 -11.44 -0.14 -1.25
N VAL A 93 -10.34 -0.70 -0.75
CA VAL A 93 -10.23 -2.08 -0.30
C VAL A 93 -9.72 -2.11 1.14
N SER A 94 -10.48 -2.77 2.01
CA SER A 94 -10.10 -3.06 3.39
C SER A 94 -10.01 -4.56 3.61
N ILE A 95 -8.89 -5.03 4.17
CA ILE A 95 -8.62 -6.44 4.45
C ILE A 95 -8.33 -6.59 5.94
N ASP A 96 -9.29 -7.14 6.69
CA ASP A 96 -9.15 -7.44 8.12
C ASP A 96 -8.97 -8.95 8.32
N LEU A 97 -7.75 -9.36 8.67
CA LEU A 97 -7.39 -10.75 8.99
C LEU A 97 -7.10 -10.92 10.49
N SER A 98 -7.52 -9.98 11.33
CA SER A 98 -7.22 -9.97 12.77
C SER A 98 -7.71 -11.22 13.53
N ALA A 99 -8.75 -11.89 13.02
CA ALA A 99 -9.25 -13.13 13.61
C ALA A 99 -8.32 -14.34 13.38
N ASN A 100 -7.42 -14.26 12.38
CA ASN A 100 -6.35 -15.22 12.08
C ASN A 100 -6.84 -16.69 12.05
N SER A 101 -8.00 -16.92 11.44
CA SER A 101 -8.63 -18.23 11.30
C SER A 101 -8.53 -18.77 9.86
N VAL A 102 -8.34 -17.87 8.89
CA VAL A 102 -8.06 -18.19 7.49
C VAL A 102 -6.56 -18.03 7.23
N ALA A 103 -5.94 -19.05 6.62
CA ALA A 103 -4.55 -18.97 6.19
C ALA A 103 -4.49 -18.30 4.81
N VAL A 104 -3.80 -17.17 4.72
CA VAL A 104 -3.56 -16.46 3.46
C VAL A 104 -2.07 -16.54 3.13
N ASP A 105 -1.75 -17.01 1.93
CA ASP A 105 -0.38 -17.13 1.46
C ASP A 105 0.12 -15.82 0.84
N SER A 106 -0.68 -15.12 0.03
CA SER A 106 -0.29 -13.82 -0.51
C SER A 106 -1.50 -12.95 -0.80
N VAL A 107 -1.29 -11.63 -0.88
CA VAL A 107 -2.32 -10.66 -1.27
C VAL A 107 -1.82 -9.91 -2.50
N TYR A 108 -2.65 -9.90 -3.54
CA TYR A 108 -2.40 -9.16 -4.78
C TYR A 108 -3.58 -8.23 -5.05
N ALA A 109 -3.32 -6.94 -5.18
CA ALA A 109 -4.33 -5.95 -5.54
C ALA A 109 -3.88 -5.15 -6.77
N ALA A 110 -4.70 -5.13 -7.81
CA ALA A 110 -4.57 -4.23 -8.95
C ALA A 110 -5.86 -3.42 -9.07
N LEU A 111 -5.79 -2.10 -8.88
CA LEU A 111 -6.98 -1.23 -8.77
C LEU A 111 -7.16 -0.24 -9.93
N GLY A 112 -6.37 -0.37 -11.00
CA GLY A 112 -6.46 0.57 -12.11
C GLY A 112 -6.02 1.98 -11.70
N GLY A 113 -6.69 3.01 -12.23
CA GLY A 113 -6.43 4.41 -11.85
C GLY A 113 -7.67 5.03 -11.21
N GLY A 114 -7.57 6.27 -10.75
CA GLY A 114 -8.49 6.87 -9.76
C GLY A 114 -7.77 7.01 -8.42
N ASP A 115 -8.40 7.63 -7.44
CA ASP A 115 -7.83 7.76 -6.10
C ASP A 115 -8.09 6.47 -5.32
N ASN A 116 -7.12 5.56 -5.23
CA ASN A 116 -7.33 4.23 -4.67
C ASN A 116 -6.85 4.10 -3.22
N SER A 117 -7.39 3.13 -2.49
CA SER A 117 -6.92 2.79 -1.15
C SER A 117 -6.92 1.29 -0.89
N VAL A 118 -5.82 0.79 -0.32
CA VAL A 118 -5.68 -0.59 0.18
C VAL A 118 -5.22 -0.54 1.63
N SER A 119 -5.97 -1.17 2.53
CA SER A 119 -5.56 -1.36 3.92
C SER A 119 -5.54 -2.83 4.31
N LEU A 120 -4.49 -3.23 5.02
CA LEU A 120 -4.35 -4.53 5.65
C LEU A 120 -4.30 -4.36 7.17
N ASP A 121 -5.29 -4.92 7.86
CA ASP A 121 -5.38 -4.93 9.32
C ASP A 121 -5.29 -6.36 9.86
N GLY A 122 -4.38 -6.57 10.81
CA GLY A 122 -4.27 -7.82 11.52
C GLY A 122 -3.78 -9.01 10.70
N GLY A 123 -3.69 -10.16 11.38
CA GLY A 123 -3.44 -11.45 10.74
C GLY A 123 -1.99 -11.71 10.34
N THR A 124 -1.78 -12.84 9.65
CA THR A 124 -0.47 -13.25 9.16
C THR A 124 -0.59 -13.70 7.71
N ILE A 125 0.13 -13.03 6.82
CA ILE A 125 0.28 -13.42 5.40
C ILE A 125 1.60 -14.17 5.29
N SER A 126 1.58 -15.40 4.76
CA SER A 126 2.77 -16.26 4.79
C SER A 126 3.83 -15.89 3.73
N GLY A 127 3.42 -15.18 2.69
CA GLY A 127 4.20 -14.73 1.55
C GLY A 127 4.01 -13.23 1.31
N ASP A 128 3.83 -12.84 0.05
CA ASP A 128 3.99 -11.44 -0.38
C ASP A 128 2.68 -10.65 -0.36
N VAL A 129 2.80 -9.33 -0.20
CA VAL A 129 1.74 -8.36 -0.48
C VAL A 129 2.19 -7.50 -1.64
N ALA A 130 1.41 -7.46 -2.71
CA ALA A 130 1.68 -6.61 -3.85
C ALA A 130 0.45 -5.77 -4.21
N VAL A 131 0.63 -4.46 -4.27
CA VAL A 131 -0.38 -3.49 -4.69
C VAL A 131 0.12 -2.76 -5.92
N ALA A 132 -0.73 -2.68 -6.94
CA ALA A 132 -0.52 -1.84 -8.10
C ALA A 132 -1.75 -1.00 -8.41
N THR A 133 -1.50 0.29 -8.54
CA THR A 133 -2.46 1.27 -9.03
C THR A 133 -1.82 1.95 -10.25
N ALA A 134 -2.43 2.99 -10.78
CA ALA A 134 -2.01 3.59 -12.04
C ALA A 134 -1.83 5.09 -11.94
N GLY A 135 -2.89 5.87 -11.91
CA GLY A 135 -2.78 7.30 -11.72
C GLY A 135 -3.92 7.77 -10.85
N GLY A 136 -3.69 8.75 -9.99
CA GLY A 136 -4.59 9.20 -8.93
C GLY A 136 -3.85 9.21 -7.59
N ASN A 137 -4.50 9.76 -6.56
CA ASN A 137 -3.89 9.84 -5.24
C ASN A 137 -4.13 8.53 -4.50
N ASP A 138 -3.13 7.66 -4.49
CA ASP A 138 -3.28 6.30 -3.95
C ASP A 138 -2.78 6.17 -2.52
N THR A 139 -3.41 5.30 -1.72
CA THR A 139 -2.99 5.02 -0.34
C THR A 139 -2.82 3.52 -0.10
N VAL A 140 -1.69 3.11 0.47
CA VAL A 140 -1.45 1.74 0.94
C VAL A 140 -1.09 1.76 2.42
N SER A 141 -1.80 0.98 3.23
CA SER A 141 -1.56 0.89 4.67
C SER A 141 -1.42 -0.56 5.14
N ILE A 142 -0.34 -0.86 5.86
CA ILE A 142 -0.11 -2.10 6.59
C ILE A 142 -0.15 -1.76 8.08
N ALA A 143 -1.23 -2.09 8.78
CA ALA A 143 -1.43 -1.69 10.16
C ALA A 143 -0.53 -2.47 11.14
N GLU A 144 -0.30 -1.91 12.34
CA GLU A 144 0.52 -2.47 13.44
C GLU A 144 0.22 -3.95 13.75
N GLY A 145 -1.05 -4.36 13.63
CA GLY A 145 -1.47 -5.74 13.91
C GLY A 145 -1.15 -6.76 12.81
N ALA A 146 -0.73 -6.32 11.64
CA ALA A 146 -0.49 -7.15 10.47
C ALA A 146 0.97 -7.65 10.40
N SER A 147 1.16 -8.89 9.95
CA SER A 147 2.49 -9.47 9.73
C SER A 147 2.57 -10.12 8.36
N VAL A 148 3.53 -9.68 7.55
CA VAL A 148 3.82 -10.18 6.20
C VAL A 148 5.13 -10.98 6.24
N GLY A 149 5.05 -12.29 6.04
CA GLY A 149 6.21 -13.20 6.05
C GLY A 149 7.07 -13.12 4.79
N GLY A 150 6.55 -12.54 3.71
CA GLY A 150 7.26 -12.24 2.48
C GLY A 150 7.63 -10.76 2.37
N SER A 151 7.61 -10.24 1.14
CA SER A 151 7.90 -8.85 0.82
C SER A 151 6.62 -8.05 0.60
N VAL A 152 6.70 -6.74 0.82
CA VAL A 152 5.66 -5.78 0.44
C VAL A 152 6.14 -4.99 -0.77
N ALA A 153 5.30 -4.89 -1.79
CA ALA A 153 5.55 -4.08 -2.99
C ALA A 153 4.33 -3.19 -3.29
N ALA A 154 4.56 -1.89 -3.43
CA ALA A 154 3.55 -0.91 -3.84
C ALA A 154 4.05 -0.15 -5.09
N ALA A 155 3.31 -0.24 -6.19
CA ALA A 155 3.55 0.51 -7.42
C ALA A 155 2.35 1.41 -7.68
N LEU A 156 2.49 2.70 -7.37
CA LEU A 156 1.36 3.62 -7.25
C LEU A 156 1.15 4.50 -8.49
N GLY A 157 2.22 4.75 -9.24
CA GLY A 157 2.15 5.57 -10.45
C GLY A 157 1.94 7.06 -10.12
N ASP A 158 1.28 7.80 -10.99
CA ASP A 158 1.20 9.28 -10.89
C ASP A 158 0.12 9.72 -9.89
N GLY A 159 0.33 10.83 -9.19
CA GLY A 159 -0.57 11.40 -8.18
C GLY A 159 0.13 11.58 -6.84
N ASP A 160 -0.54 12.22 -5.88
CA ASP A 160 -0.01 12.40 -4.52
C ASP A 160 -0.27 11.10 -3.74
N ASN A 161 0.72 10.21 -3.66
CA ASN A 161 0.52 8.90 -3.06
C ASN A 161 1.01 8.81 -1.61
N ALA A 162 0.44 7.89 -0.84
CA ALA A 162 0.81 7.64 0.55
C ALA A 162 1.01 6.14 0.83
N VAL A 163 2.16 5.76 1.40
CA VAL A 163 2.39 4.41 1.93
C VAL A 163 2.70 4.48 3.41
N VAL A 164 1.93 3.75 4.22
CA VAL A 164 2.13 3.64 5.67
C VAL A 164 2.36 2.18 6.04
N VAL A 165 3.50 1.90 6.67
CA VAL A 165 3.83 0.57 7.19
C VAL A 165 4.04 0.68 8.70
N ASP A 166 3.03 0.28 9.47
CA ASP A 166 3.08 0.18 10.92
C ASP A 166 3.27 -1.28 11.39
N GLY A 167 2.98 -2.26 10.53
CA GLY A 167 3.12 -3.70 10.83
C GLY A 167 4.49 -4.30 10.47
N ASP A 168 4.61 -5.61 10.67
CA ASP A 168 5.85 -6.36 10.45
C ASP A 168 5.97 -6.85 8.98
N VAL A 169 7.17 -6.73 8.39
CA VAL A 169 7.51 -7.29 7.07
C VAL A 169 8.81 -8.09 7.19
N GLU A 170 8.75 -9.42 7.13
CA GLU A 170 9.95 -10.28 7.26
C GLU A 170 10.91 -10.13 6.06
N GLY A 171 10.39 -9.80 4.87
CA GLY A 171 11.14 -9.61 3.63
C GLY A 171 11.50 -8.17 3.30
N ASP A 172 11.59 -7.88 2.00
CA ASP A 172 11.89 -6.53 1.50
C ASP A 172 10.61 -5.67 1.47
N PHE A 173 10.76 -4.36 1.62
CA PHE A 173 9.71 -3.38 1.35
C PHE A 173 10.11 -2.52 0.16
N ASN A 174 9.25 -2.46 -0.86
CA ASN A 174 9.47 -1.67 -2.06
C ASN A 174 8.24 -0.78 -2.31
N ALA A 175 8.45 0.53 -2.45
CA ALA A 175 7.39 1.48 -2.79
C ALA A 175 7.85 2.38 -3.94
N CYS A 176 7.02 2.57 -4.95
CA CYS A 176 7.31 3.40 -6.11
C CYS A 176 6.11 4.26 -6.48
N GLY A 177 6.28 5.57 -6.39
CA GLY A 177 5.37 6.56 -6.95
C GLY A 177 5.86 7.11 -8.28
N GLY A 178 5.24 8.19 -8.73
CA GLY A 178 5.34 8.75 -10.08
C GLY A 178 5.46 10.27 -10.04
N GLU A 179 4.76 10.98 -10.91
CA GLU A 179 4.63 12.45 -10.76
C GLU A 179 3.63 12.78 -9.65
N GLY A 180 3.99 13.54 -8.62
CA GLY A 180 3.12 13.97 -7.53
C GLY A 180 3.86 14.08 -6.19
N ASP A 181 3.20 14.66 -5.17
CA ASP A 181 3.80 14.79 -3.84
C ASP A 181 3.62 13.46 -3.08
N ASP A 182 4.63 12.58 -3.10
CA ASP A 182 4.56 11.25 -2.51
C ASP A 182 5.06 11.20 -1.06
N ALA A 183 4.40 10.39 -0.23
CA ALA A 183 4.74 10.19 1.18
C ALA A 183 4.91 8.71 1.54
N VAL A 184 6.02 8.37 2.21
CA VAL A 184 6.26 7.03 2.77
C VAL A 184 6.58 7.13 4.26
N SER A 185 5.83 6.42 5.10
CA SER A 185 6.01 6.38 6.55
C SER A 185 6.21 4.94 7.02
N ILE A 186 7.29 4.70 7.77
CA ILE A 186 7.54 3.45 8.50
C ILE A 186 7.36 3.74 10.00
N GLY A 187 6.29 3.21 10.58
CA GLY A 187 5.86 3.46 11.96
C GLY A 187 6.84 2.97 13.02
N GLU A 188 6.70 3.47 14.25
CA GLU A 188 7.61 3.19 15.38
C GLU A 188 7.71 1.70 15.72
N ASP A 189 6.60 0.98 15.59
CA ASP A 189 6.50 -0.45 15.91
C ASP A 189 6.80 -1.36 14.72
N ALA A 190 7.00 -0.80 13.51
CA ALA A 190 7.24 -1.59 12.31
C ALA A 190 8.65 -2.20 12.31
N GLU A 191 8.75 -3.50 11.98
CA GLU A 191 10.01 -4.21 11.75
C GLU A 191 10.09 -4.71 10.29
N ILE A 192 11.03 -4.16 9.51
CA ILE A 192 11.36 -4.63 8.16
C ILE A 192 12.62 -5.49 8.22
N GLY A 193 12.47 -6.80 8.01
CA GLY A 193 13.54 -7.79 8.07
C GLY A 193 14.51 -7.76 6.89
N GLY A 194 14.09 -7.19 5.76
CA GLY A 194 14.88 -7.04 4.54
C GLY A 194 15.31 -5.60 4.26
N ASN A 195 15.47 -5.30 2.98
CA ASN A 195 15.83 -3.98 2.48
C ASN A 195 14.59 -3.15 2.23
N VAL A 196 14.73 -1.84 2.39
CA VAL A 196 13.75 -0.84 1.97
C VAL A 196 14.24 -0.17 0.69
N ARG A 197 13.38 -0.14 -0.34
CA ARG A 197 13.61 0.60 -1.58
C ARG A 197 12.42 1.51 -1.86
N VAL A 198 12.67 2.81 -1.92
CA VAL A 198 11.64 3.80 -2.20
C VAL A 198 12.04 4.64 -3.40
N GLY A 199 11.22 4.63 -4.45
CA GLY A 199 11.29 5.55 -5.57
C GLY A 199 10.12 6.53 -5.50
N LEU A 200 10.40 7.81 -5.28
CA LEU A 200 9.37 8.83 -5.05
C LEU A 200 8.98 9.59 -6.33
N GLY A 201 9.70 9.39 -7.43
CA GLY A 201 9.41 10.12 -8.68
C GLY A 201 9.59 11.64 -8.54
N ASP A 202 8.83 12.42 -9.31
CA ASP A 202 8.95 13.88 -9.36
C ASP A 202 7.88 14.52 -8.45
N GLY A 203 8.22 15.52 -7.65
CA GLY A 203 7.30 16.21 -6.73
C GLY A 203 7.95 16.56 -5.40
N GLU A 204 7.23 17.24 -4.50
CA GLU A 204 7.72 17.51 -3.14
C GLU A 204 7.49 16.28 -2.25
N ASN A 205 8.45 15.36 -2.20
CA ASN A 205 8.24 14.06 -1.55
C ASN A 205 8.73 14.01 -0.09
N ALA A 206 8.16 13.10 0.69
CA ALA A 206 8.50 12.90 2.10
C ALA A 206 8.71 11.41 2.46
N VAL A 207 9.79 11.12 3.18
CA VAL A 207 10.04 9.80 3.78
C VAL A 207 10.33 9.94 5.27
N ASP A 208 9.47 9.36 6.10
CA ASP A 208 9.66 9.30 7.54
C ASP A 208 9.89 7.85 8.00
N VAL A 209 10.98 7.63 8.73
CA VAL A 209 11.33 6.31 9.29
C VAL A 209 11.40 6.41 10.80
N ALA A 210 10.48 5.77 11.51
CA ALA A 210 10.47 5.64 12.96
C ALA A 210 10.81 4.22 13.44
N GLY A 211 10.53 3.20 12.61
CA GLY A 211 10.74 1.78 12.93
C GLY A 211 12.14 1.23 12.67
N GLN A 212 12.21 -0.10 12.56
CA GLN A 212 13.46 -0.84 12.39
C GLN A 212 13.59 -1.42 10.97
N ILE A 213 14.77 -1.27 10.38
CA ILE A 213 15.14 -1.83 9.07
C ILE A 213 16.41 -2.67 9.27
N ALA A 214 16.32 -3.98 9.09
CA ALA A 214 17.44 -4.89 9.26
C ALA A 214 18.41 -4.89 8.05
N GLY A 215 17.96 -4.46 6.87
CA GLY A 215 18.76 -4.33 5.66
C GLY A 215 19.15 -2.89 5.33
N ASP A 216 19.36 -2.63 4.04
CA ASP A 216 19.68 -1.31 3.52
C ASP A 216 18.42 -0.46 3.29
N LEU A 217 18.52 0.85 3.48
CA LEU A 217 17.52 1.85 3.12
C LEU A 217 17.99 2.59 1.86
N ASN A 218 17.29 2.39 0.74
CA ASN A 218 17.62 3.00 -0.55
C ASN A 218 16.48 3.92 -0.98
N LEU A 219 16.78 5.20 -1.10
CA LEU A 219 15.83 6.26 -1.43
C LEU A 219 16.25 6.94 -2.72
N ARG A 220 15.30 7.08 -3.63
CA ARG A 220 15.46 7.80 -4.89
C ARG A 220 14.31 8.79 -5.06
N GLY A 221 14.65 10.06 -5.11
CA GLY A 221 13.73 11.12 -5.52
C GLY A 221 13.92 11.47 -6.99
N GLY A 222 13.31 12.59 -7.40
CA GLY A 222 13.26 13.05 -8.78
C GLY A 222 13.49 14.55 -8.86
N ILE A 223 12.57 15.26 -9.51
CA ILE A 223 12.55 16.72 -9.57
C ILE A 223 11.79 17.25 -8.34
N ASP A 224 12.13 18.48 -7.92
CA ASP A 224 11.57 19.22 -6.77
C ASP A 224 12.13 18.80 -5.40
N ASP A 225 11.61 19.39 -4.32
CA ASP A 225 12.24 19.37 -3.00
C ASP A 225 11.83 18.09 -2.22
N ASP A 226 12.76 17.19 -1.96
CA ASP A 226 12.51 15.98 -1.17
C ASP A 226 12.94 16.15 0.30
N THR A 227 12.20 15.51 1.21
CA THR A 227 12.53 15.45 2.65
C THR A 227 12.63 14.00 3.13
N VAL A 228 13.72 13.68 3.82
CA VAL A 228 13.92 12.38 4.48
C VAL A 228 14.20 12.59 5.97
N THR A 229 13.43 11.95 6.83
CA THR A 229 13.62 11.98 8.29
C THR A 229 13.78 10.58 8.84
N LEU A 230 14.93 10.29 9.45
CA LEU A 230 15.11 9.12 10.32
C LEU A 230 14.90 9.58 11.76
N LEU A 231 13.74 9.25 12.33
CA LEU A 231 13.34 9.71 13.67
C LEU A 231 14.19 9.07 14.77
N ALA A 232 14.17 9.67 15.96
CA ALA A 232 15.07 9.34 17.08
C ALA A 232 15.11 7.87 17.50
N GLU A 233 14.02 7.13 17.30
CA GLU A 233 13.91 5.72 17.69
C GLU A 233 14.18 4.75 16.53
N SER A 234 14.35 5.26 15.31
CA SER A 234 14.61 4.43 14.14
C SER A 234 15.98 3.77 14.17
N ILE A 235 16.04 2.57 13.61
CA ILE A 235 17.28 1.79 13.47
C ILE A 235 17.38 1.28 12.04
N VAL A 236 18.45 1.63 11.33
CA VAL A 236 18.84 1.01 10.06
C VAL A 236 20.14 0.25 10.28
N ALA A 237 20.08 -1.09 10.26
CA ALA A 237 21.25 -1.94 10.47
C ALA A 237 22.19 -1.97 9.24
N GLY A 238 21.64 -1.76 8.05
CA GLY A 238 22.41 -1.63 6.82
C GLY A 238 22.86 -0.20 6.52
N ASN A 239 23.10 0.05 5.24
CA ASN A 239 23.47 1.36 4.71
C ASN A 239 22.22 2.19 4.44
N VAL A 240 22.39 3.52 4.47
CA VAL A 240 21.40 4.45 3.93
C VAL A 240 21.97 5.08 2.67
N ASN A 241 21.27 4.92 1.56
CA ASN A 241 21.57 5.58 0.30
C ASN A 241 20.42 6.52 -0.06
N ALA A 242 20.69 7.82 -0.18
CA ALA A 242 19.71 8.82 -0.55
C ALA A 242 20.16 9.60 -1.79
N SER A 243 19.53 9.29 -2.94
CA SER A 243 19.71 9.97 -4.22
C SER A 243 18.45 10.74 -4.58
N LEU A 244 18.26 11.90 -3.96
CA LEU A 244 17.04 12.72 -4.01
C LEU A 244 16.98 13.65 -5.25
N GLY A 245 17.72 13.36 -6.31
CA GLY A 245 17.59 14.09 -7.57
C GLY A 245 17.90 15.59 -7.52
N GLU A 246 17.07 16.39 -8.21
CA GLU A 246 17.16 17.86 -8.28
C GLU A 246 16.45 18.50 -7.06
N GLY A 247 16.33 19.83 -6.99
CA GLY A 247 15.64 20.51 -5.87
C GLY A 247 16.49 20.82 -4.62
N GLU A 248 15.86 21.46 -3.64
CA GLU A 248 16.39 21.78 -2.31
C GLU A 248 16.11 20.64 -1.30
N ASN A 249 16.79 19.52 -1.52
CA ASN A 249 16.58 18.31 -0.71
C ASN A 249 17.10 18.44 0.73
N SER A 250 16.39 17.81 1.67
CA SER A 250 16.77 17.76 3.07
C SER A 250 16.79 16.34 3.63
N VAL A 251 17.82 16.02 4.42
CA VAL A 251 17.94 14.74 5.14
C VAL A 251 18.26 15.02 6.60
N THR A 252 17.40 14.53 7.49
CA THR A 252 17.58 14.57 8.94
C THR A 252 17.77 13.17 9.47
N VAL A 253 18.84 12.95 10.25
CA VAL A 253 19.14 11.66 10.87
C VAL A 253 19.22 11.85 12.38
N ASP A 254 18.10 11.59 13.06
CA ASP A 254 18.00 11.55 14.53
C ASP A 254 18.11 10.11 15.08
N GLY A 255 17.87 9.11 14.24
CA GLY A 255 17.96 7.68 14.56
C GLY A 255 19.36 7.08 14.53
N THR A 256 19.43 5.74 14.59
CA THR A 256 20.68 4.98 14.52
C THR A 256 20.86 4.35 13.14
N VAL A 257 22.01 4.61 12.51
CA VAL A 257 22.45 3.90 11.30
C VAL A 257 23.73 3.14 11.63
N GLU A 258 23.72 1.82 11.51
CA GLU A 258 24.88 0.97 11.80
C GLU A 258 25.86 0.88 10.61
N GLY A 259 25.36 1.03 9.39
CA GLY A 259 26.15 1.04 8.15
C GLY A 259 26.66 2.42 7.74
N GLU A 260 26.86 2.61 6.44
CA GLU A 260 27.33 3.87 5.85
C GLU A 260 26.15 4.75 5.39
N LEU A 261 26.30 6.07 5.54
CA LEU A 261 25.45 7.07 4.88
C LEU A 261 26.10 7.43 3.54
N THR A 262 25.37 7.25 2.44
CA THR A 262 25.88 7.48 1.08
C THR A 262 24.85 8.21 0.22
N GLY A 263 25.33 8.99 -0.76
CA GLY A 263 24.47 9.73 -1.68
C GLY A 263 24.73 11.23 -1.67
N PRO A 264 24.33 11.95 -2.74
CA PRO A 264 24.59 13.38 -2.89
C PRO A 264 24.03 14.22 -1.74
N ALA A 265 22.95 13.75 -1.10
CA ALA A 265 22.34 14.43 0.04
C ALA A 265 23.24 14.46 1.30
N PHE A 266 24.26 13.61 1.39
CA PHE A 266 25.19 13.55 2.52
C PHE A 266 26.56 14.18 2.25
N ASP A 267 26.90 14.47 0.98
CA ASP A 267 28.23 14.95 0.59
C ASP A 267 28.53 16.39 1.04
N GLU A 268 27.50 17.21 1.30
CA GLU A 268 27.62 18.61 1.74
C GLU A 268 28.27 18.77 3.14
N VAL A 269 28.38 17.69 3.93
CA VAL A 269 28.93 17.77 5.30
C VAL A 269 30.46 17.58 5.34
N SER A 270 31.08 17.15 4.23
CA SER A 270 32.48 16.70 4.26
C SER A 270 33.51 17.83 4.23
N ASP A 271 33.18 18.97 3.62
CA ASP A 271 34.15 20.03 3.32
C ASP A 271 33.84 21.37 4.01
N SER A 272 33.22 21.36 5.20
CA SER A 272 33.41 22.51 6.09
C SER A 272 34.88 22.49 6.52
N GLU A 273 35.75 23.01 5.66
CA GLU A 273 37.14 23.30 5.94
C GLU A 273 37.09 24.03 7.28
N VAL A 274 37.57 23.33 8.30
CA VAL A 274 37.98 23.96 9.54
C VAL A 274 39.23 24.77 9.15
N ASP A 275 39.01 25.86 8.41
CA ASP A 275 39.89 27.01 8.21
C ASP A 275 39.97 27.82 9.52
N GLY A 276 39.80 27.15 10.65
CA GLY A 276 40.48 27.52 11.84
C GLY A 276 41.97 27.33 11.56
N ASP A 277 42.60 28.42 11.16
CA ASP A 277 43.89 28.85 11.71
C ASP A 277 43.83 28.76 13.26
N VAL A 278 43.70 27.55 13.79
CA VAL A 278 44.04 27.23 15.16
C VAL A 278 45.55 27.17 15.11
N GLU A 279 46.18 28.35 15.13
CA GLU A 279 47.56 28.47 15.53
C GLU A 279 47.66 27.82 16.91
N GLU A 280 48.10 26.57 16.85
CA GLU A 280 48.39 25.67 17.94
C GLU A 280 49.37 26.38 18.88
N GLN A 281 48.81 27.04 19.90
CA GLN A 281 49.56 27.39 21.09
C GLN A 281 49.72 26.10 21.89
N ILE A 282 50.63 25.23 21.41
CA ILE A 282 51.10 24.05 22.16
C ILE A 282 51.79 24.57 23.42
N ASP A 283 51.06 24.62 24.53
CA ASP A 283 51.67 24.62 25.85
C ASP A 283 52.03 23.17 26.18
N GLU A 284 53.32 22.86 26.00
CA GLU A 284 53.93 21.61 26.40
C GLU A 284 53.81 21.45 27.93
N THR A 285 52.76 20.75 28.38
CA THR A 285 52.75 20.17 29.73
C THR A 285 52.48 18.68 29.67
N ASP A 286 53.59 17.96 29.50
CA ASP A 286 53.96 16.69 30.15
C ASP A 286 52.82 15.85 30.79
N GLY A 287 52.45 14.79 30.07
CA GLY A 287 52.62 13.41 30.54
C GLY A 287 51.48 12.77 31.32
N VAL A 288 50.78 11.80 30.69
CA VAL A 288 50.17 10.59 31.30
C VAL A 288 49.96 9.59 30.14
N ASP A 289 50.80 8.56 30.02
CA ASP A 289 50.63 7.15 30.46
C ASP A 289 49.93 6.27 29.42
N GLU A 290 50.70 5.35 28.84
CA GLU A 290 50.28 4.42 27.81
C GLU A 290 49.53 3.24 28.44
N GLY A 291 48.22 3.18 28.21
CA GLY A 291 47.36 2.06 28.58
C GLY A 291 46.73 1.42 27.34
N ASP A 292 47.31 0.30 26.92
CA ASP A 292 46.81 -0.60 25.87
C ASP A 292 45.31 -0.88 26.02
N SER A 293 44.51 -0.55 24.99
CA SER A 293 43.15 -1.05 24.81
C SER A 293 43.05 -1.74 23.45
N SER A 294 42.97 -3.07 23.50
CA SER A 294 42.75 -3.93 22.33
C SER A 294 41.25 -4.17 22.18
N ILE A 295 40.68 -3.66 21.10
CA ILE A 295 39.33 -3.95 20.62
C ILE A 295 39.38 -5.31 19.90
N LEU A 296 38.58 -6.26 20.40
CA LEU A 296 38.31 -7.55 19.77
C LEU A 296 36.95 -7.46 19.08
N VAL A 297 36.95 -7.52 17.75
CA VAL A 297 35.74 -7.70 16.93
C VAL A 297 35.60 -9.20 16.67
N ASP A 298 34.49 -9.79 17.11
CA ASP A 298 34.13 -11.19 16.90
C ASP A 298 33.08 -11.26 15.79
N HIS A 299 33.40 -11.96 14.69
CA HIS A 299 32.47 -12.17 13.56
C HIS A 299 31.77 -13.52 13.73
N GLY A 300 30.45 -13.49 13.94
CA GLY A 300 29.59 -14.68 13.95
C GLY A 300 29.09 -15.02 12.54
N GLU A 301 29.44 -16.23 12.07
CA GLU A 301 28.93 -16.81 10.82
C GLU A 301 27.49 -17.33 10.99
N TYR A 302 26.53 -16.77 10.24
CA TYR A 302 25.19 -17.33 10.09
C TYR A 302 25.08 -18.14 8.78
N LEU A 303 24.67 -19.40 8.90
CA LEU A 303 24.37 -20.31 7.80
C LEU A 303 22.86 -20.35 7.55
N ALA A 304 22.39 -19.65 6.52
CA ALA A 304 21.01 -19.77 6.03
C ALA A 304 20.90 -20.93 5.04
N GLY A 305 19.99 -21.87 5.31
CA GLY A 305 19.63 -22.96 4.41
C GLY A 305 18.27 -22.70 3.78
N HIS A 306 18.25 -22.08 2.60
CA HIS A 306 17.02 -21.91 1.82
C HIS A 306 16.53 -23.24 1.25
N ARG A 307 15.22 -23.49 1.40
CA ARG A 307 14.48 -24.54 0.69
C ARG A 307 13.65 -23.87 -0.39
N GLU A 308 13.98 -24.14 -1.65
CA GLU A 308 13.18 -23.76 -2.81
C GLU A 308 11.84 -24.51 -2.79
N ARG A 309 10.72 -23.81 -2.60
CA ARG A 309 9.39 -24.25 -3.03
C ARG A 309 9.10 -23.57 -4.36
N GLY A 310 8.80 -24.36 -5.38
CA GLY A 310 8.46 -23.84 -6.70
C GLY A 310 7.07 -23.23 -6.73
N HIS A 311 7.00 -21.91 -6.66
CA HIS A 311 5.81 -21.14 -7.01
C HIS A 311 5.61 -21.20 -8.53
N ARG A 312 4.38 -21.48 -8.95
CA ARG A 312 3.99 -21.36 -10.36
C ARG A 312 3.87 -19.87 -10.63
N GLY A 313 4.61 -19.37 -11.61
CA GLY A 313 4.57 -17.96 -12.01
C GLY A 313 3.14 -17.57 -12.39
N PHE A 314 2.51 -16.78 -11.54
CA PHE A 314 1.60 -15.75 -11.99
C PHE A 314 2.42 -14.85 -12.92
N ASP A 315 1.91 -14.56 -14.11
CA ASP A 315 2.56 -13.64 -15.03
C ASP A 315 2.51 -12.25 -14.37
N GLN A 316 3.57 -11.87 -13.66
CA GLN A 316 3.85 -10.53 -13.10
C GLN A 316 3.92 -9.44 -14.18
N GLN A 317 3.38 -9.67 -15.38
CA GLN A 317 3.46 -8.76 -16.51
C GLN A 317 2.61 -7.50 -16.33
N GLY A 318 1.75 -7.44 -15.30
CA GLY A 318 1.08 -6.21 -14.85
C GLY A 318 1.81 -5.47 -13.73
N LEU A 319 2.66 -6.17 -12.97
CA LEU A 319 3.65 -5.60 -12.04
C LEU A 319 4.99 -5.51 -12.78
N ASP A 320 4.96 -5.08 -14.05
CA ASP A 320 6.18 -5.01 -14.83
C ASP A 320 7.14 -4.13 -14.04
N GLN A 321 8.29 -4.71 -13.70
CA GLN A 321 9.29 -4.17 -12.79
C GLN A 321 9.90 -2.86 -13.33
N GLY A 322 9.31 -2.22 -14.34
CA GLY A 322 9.79 -0.99 -14.97
C GLY A 322 9.70 0.24 -14.06
N ALA A 323 8.71 0.33 -13.17
CA ALA A 323 8.60 1.49 -12.28
C ALA A 323 9.64 1.44 -11.14
N CYS A 324 9.80 0.29 -10.48
CA CYS A 324 10.75 0.11 -9.38
C CYS A 324 12.14 -0.41 -9.79
N GLY A 325 12.28 -1.01 -10.97
CA GLY A 325 13.46 -1.82 -11.34
C GLY A 325 14.71 -1.03 -11.68
N ASN A 326 14.63 0.30 -11.69
CA ASN A 326 15.77 1.17 -11.94
C ASN A 326 16.34 1.82 -10.66
N ILE A 327 15.94 1.37 -9.45
CA ILE A 327 16.51 1.87 -8.19
C ILE A 327 17.98 1.44 -8.02
N ASP A 328 18.43 0.41 -8.75
CA ASP A 328 19.76 -0.21 -8.65
C ASP A 328 20.95 0.67 -9.12
N GLY A 329 20.74 1.97 -9.36
CA GLY A 329 21.82 2.94 -9.51
C GLY A 329 22.55 2.95 -10.84
N GLU A 330 22.06 2.24 -11.86
CA GLU A 330 22.43 2.57 -13.25
C GLU A 330 21.57 3.76 -13.68
N ALA A 331 22.04 4.96 -13.33
CA ALA A 331 21.57 6.18 -13.98
C ALA A 331 21.82 6.01 -15.48
N ASP A 332 20.80 5.57 -16.21
CA ASP A 332 20.73 5.67 -17.66
C ASP A 332 20.71 7.16 -17.99
N THR A 333 21.90 7.74 -17.99
CA THR A 333 22.21 8.96 -18.69
C THR A 333 22.05 8.63 -20.17
N GLU A 334 20.80 8.57 -20.63
CA GLU A 334 20.51 8.75 -22.04
C GLU A 334 20.96 10.18 -22.37
N GLU A 335 22.26 10.32 -22.66
CA GLU A 335 22.75 11.42 -23.45
C GLU A 335 21.96 11.35 -24.76
N THR A 336 20.95 12.19 -24.85
CA THR A 336 20.31 12.56 -26.10
C THR A 336 21.38 13.26 -26.93
N ASP A 337 22.23 12.45 -27.57
CA ASP A 337 23.16 12.86 -28.58
C ASP A 337 22.32 13.54 -29.66
N GLU A 338 22.35 14.87 -29.69
CA GLU A 338 21.79 15.69 -30.76
C GLU A 338 22.56 15.40 -32.06
N GLY A 339 22.31 14.22 -32.61
CA GLY A 339 22.84 13.73 -33.87
C GLY A 339 22.22 14.49 -35.03
N ASP A 340 22.87 15.58 -35.38
CA ASP A 340 22.94 16.23 -36.70
C ASP A 340 22.12 15.52 -37.80
N VAL A 341 20.89 15.99 -38.02
CA VAL A 341 20.00 15.54 -39.10
C VAL A 341 20.58 16.02 -40.42
N SER A 342 21.52 15.24 -40.96
CA SER A 342 22.00 15.42 -42.33
C SER A 342 21.07 14.71 -43.32
N ASP A 343 20.48 15.52 -44.20
CA ASP A 343 19.73 15.17 -45.39
C ASP A 343 20.26 13.90 -46.09
N ASN A 344 19.46 12.84 -46.13
CA ASN A 344 19.61 11.80 -47.14
C ASN A 344 18.28 11.51 -47.84
N THR A 345 18.00 12.35 -48.82
CA THR A 345 17.03 12.12 -49.87
C THR A 345 17.53 10.99 -50.79
N THR A 346 16.96 9.80 -50.65
CA THR A 346 17.04 8.76 -51.70
C THR A 346 15.66 8.38 -52.21
N THR A 347 15.36 8.92 -53.38
CA THR A 347 14.31 8.48 -54.29
C THR A 347 14.52 7.03 -54.72
N THR A 348 13.50 6.20 -54.55
CA THR A 348 13.23 5.08 -55.47
C THR A 348 11.75 5.06 -55.83
N THR A 349 11.48 5.54 -57.03
CA THR A 349 10.32 5.17 -57.84
C THR A 349 10.37 3.67 -58.13
N ASP A 350 9.32 2.92 -57.80
CA ASP A 350 8.96 1.76 -58.63
C ASP A 350 7.44 1.64 -58.72
N ASP A 351 6.98 1.91 -59.94
CA ASP A 351 5.62 1.76 -60.42
C ASP A 351 5.37 0.28 -60.75
N THR A 352 4.45 -0.38 -60.06
CA THR A 352 3.63 -1.41 -60.71
C THR A 352 2.19 -1.33 -60.25
N VAL A 353 1.41 -0.74 -61.16
CA VAL A 353 -0.04 -0.86 -61.34
C VAL A 353 -0.47 -2.33 -61.28
N ASP A 354 -1.45 -2.65 -60.44
CA ASP A 354 -2.41 -3.71 -60.77
C ASP A 354 -3.82 -3.28 -60.33
N GLU A 355 -4.58 -2.82 -61.33
CA GLU A 355 -6.02 -2.60 -61.24
C GLU A 355 -6.72 -3.96 -61.31
N THR A 356 -7.48 -4.33 -60.28
CA THR A 356 -8.71 -5.11 -60.51
C THR A 356 -9.87 -4.58 -59.66
N THR A 357 -10.80 -3.97 -60.39
CA THR A 357 -12.16 -3.60 -60.03
C THR A 357 -13.05 -4.81 -59.74
N ILE A 358 -13.71 -4.85 -58.57
CA ILE A 358 -14.98 -5.55 -58.25
C ILE A 358 -15.49 -4.88 -56.96
N ASP A 359 -16.74 -4.50 -56.70
CA ASP A 359 -17.99 -4.31 -57.43
C ASP A 359 -18.93 -3.69 -56.37
N ASP A 360 -19.78 -2.77 -56.81
CA ASP A 360 -20.63 -1.93 -55.97
C ASP A 360 -21.72 -2.76 -55.27
N GLY A 361 -21.88 -2.55 -53.96
CA GLY A 361 -22.91 -3.18 -53.14
C GLY A 361 -23.57 -2.17 -52.20
N ASP A 362 -24.55 -1.45 -52.72
CA ASP A 362 -25.53 -0.58 -52.07
C ASP A 362 -25.72 -0.79 -50.56
N SER A 363 -25.45 0.25 -49.76
CA SER A 363 -26.13 0.46 -48.49
C SER A 363 -26.84 1.81 -48.51
N GLU A 364 -28.16 1.74 -48.55
CA GLU A 364 -29.09 2.87 -48.60
C GLU A 364 -28.84 3.86 -47.45
N LEU A 365 -28.50 5.08 -47.85
CA LEU A 365 -28.43 6.26 -47.00
C LEU A 365 -29.87 6.71 -46.67
N THR A 366 -30.39 6.32 -45.51
CA THR A 366 -31.63 6.90 -44.98
C THR A 366 -31.34 8.27 -44.39
N THR A 367 -31.68 9.31 -45.16
CA THR A 367 -31.85 10.68 -44.68
C THR A 367 -32.98 10.72 -43.65
N VAL A 368 -32.65 10.97 -42.37
CA VAL A 368 -33.63 11.37 -41.37
C VAL A 368 -33.74 12.88 -41.39
N GLU A 369 -34.98 13.32 -41.51
CA GLU A 369 -35.40 14.67 -41.77
C GLU A 369 -35.16 15.59 -40.56
N ASP A 370 -34.59 16.73 -40.92
CA ASP A 370 -34.54 18.01 -40.24
C ASP A 370 -35.95 18.48 -39.81
N VAL A 371 -36.14 18.62 -38.50
CA VAL A 371 -37.25 19.28 -37.79
C VAL A 371 -36.72 19.59 -36.38
N GLY A 372 -36.70 20.80 -35.86
CA GLY A 372 -37.06 22.12 -36.34
C GLY A 372 -36.67 23.12 -35.24
N ASP A 373 -36.42 24.36 -35.65
CA ASP A 373 -36.30 25.54 -34.79
C ASP A 373 -37.43 25.62 -33.76
N GLU A 374 -37.11 25.72 -32.47
CA GLU A 374 -37.96 26.42 -31.49
C GLU A 374 -37.10 27.23 -30.51
N ASP A 375 -37.11 28.54 -30.78
CA ASP A 375 -37.30 29.66 -29.86
C ASP A 375 -36.37 29.84 -28.65
N ALA A 376 -35.53 30.87 -28.82
CA ALA A 376 -35.00 31.71 -27.76
C ALA A 376 -36.13 32.50 -27.06
N SER A 377 -36.19 32.38 -25.75
CA SER A 377 -36.74 33.37 -24.82
C SER A 377 -35.83 33.34 -23.58
N ASP A 378 -34.91 34.28 -23.41
CA ASP A 378 -35.15 35.57 -22.74
C ASP A 378 -36.10 35.44 -21.54
N GLU A 379 -35.53 35.13 -20.37
CA GLU A 379 -36.07 35.60 -19.10
C GLU A 379 -34.97 36.29 -18.29
N ASP A 380 -35.02 37.62 -18.34
CA ASP A 380 -34.62 38.54 -17.29
C ASP A 380 -35.20 38.11 -15.94
N ALA A 381 -34.38 38.01 -14.89
CA ALA A 381 -34.81 38.33 -13.53
C ALA A 381 -33.62 38.67 -12.61
N SER A 382 -33.47 39.98 -12.37
CA SER A 382 -33.17 40.68 -11.10
C SER A 382 -31.97 40.23 -10.26
N ASP A 383 -30.91 41.05 -10.10
CA ASP A 383 -30.83 42.21 -9.18
C ASP A 383 -31.42 41.89 -7.80
N GLU A 384 -30.61 41.44 -6.83
CA GLU A 384 -30.57 41.71 -5.37
C GLU A 384 -29.27 40.99 -4.88
N ASP A 385 -28.37 41.46 -4.02
CA ASP A 385 -28.30 42.60 -3.12
C ASP A 385 -26.82 42.82 -2.77
N ALA A 386 -26.40 44.07 -2.67
CA ALA A 386 -25.06 44.45 -2.23
C ALA A 386 -25.06 44.53 -0.69
N GLY A 387 -24.62 43.44 -0.05
CA GLY A 387 -24.35 43.39 1.39
C GLY A 387 -23.00 44.01 1.73
N ASP A 388 -23.00 45.34 1.84
CA ASP A 388 -21.99 46.16 2.50
C ASP A 388 -22.11 45.95 4.02
N GLU A 389 -21.24 45.16 4.64
CA GLU A 389 -21.10 45.10 6.09
C GLU A 389 -19.68 45.48 6.52
N ASP A 390 -19.55 46.80 6.64
CA ASP A 390 -19.12 47.53 7.83
C ASP A 390 -17.79 47.14 8.50
N ALA A 391 -16.85 48.07 8.37
CA ALA A 391 -15.65 48.17 9.17
C ALA A 391 -16.01 48.50 10.63
N GLY A 392 -16.02 47.47 11.48
CA GLY A 392 -16.09 47.58 12.94
C GLY A 392 -14.70 47.62 13.57
N ASP A 393 -14.16 48.84 13.67
CA ASP A 393 -13.08 49.23 14.58
C ASP A 393 -13.62 49.20 16.02
N GLU A 394 -13.29 48.17 16.82
CA GLU A 394 -13.48 48.21 18.28
C GLU A 394 -12.30 47.57 19.02
N ASP A 395 -11.39 48.46 19.40
CA ASP A 395 -11.11 48.81 20.79
C ASP A 395 -10.29 47.84 21.67
N ALA A 396 -9.28 48.45 22.27
CA ALA A 396 -8.38 47.86 23.24
C ALA A 396 -9.01 47.89 24.65
N GLY A 397 -9.05 46.73 25.30
CA GLY A 397 -9.16 46.58 26.76
C GLY A 397 -8.67 45.18 27.09
N ASP A 398 -7.52 44.96 27.72
CA ASP A 398 -7.22 45.28 29.13
C ASP A 398 -8.43 45.06 30.04
N ASP A 399 -8.67 43.81 30.44
CA ASP A 399 -9.28 43.52 31.72
C ASP A 399 -8.64 42.29 32.36
N SER A 400 -7.70 42.60 33.26
CA SER A 400 -7.24 41.73 34.32
C SER A 400 -8.37 41.50 35.34
N THR A 401 -8.90 40.28 35.42
CA THR A 401 -9.52 39.80 36.66
C THR A 401 -9.15 38.36 36.94
N ASP A 402 -8.22 38.22 37.89
CA ASP A 402 -8.19 37.24 38.97
C ASP A 402 -9.41 36.29 39.01
N ILE A 403 -9.15 35.00 38.77
CA ILE A 403 -9.95 33.92 39.32
C ILE A 403 -9.03 33.06 40.18
N ASP A 404 -8.75 33.59 41.36
CA ASP A 404 -8.56 32.80 42.56
C ASP A 404 -9.94 32.26 42.97
N ASP A 405 -10.26 31.01 42.61
CA ASP A 405 -11.30 30.25 43.33
C ASP A 405 -10.87 28.79 43.48
N VAL A 406 -10.12 28.59 44.55
CA VAL A 406 -10.24 27.51 45.54
C VAL A 406 -11.41 26.55 45.29
N ILE A 407 -11.11 25.36 44.76
CA ILE A 407 -11.87 24.15 45.10
C ILE A 407 -10.94 23.25 45.91
N ASP A 408 -11.01 23.48 47.22
CA ASP A 408 -10.69 22.52 48.26
C ASP A 408 -11.81 21.48 48.29
N ALA A 409 -11.54 20.32 47.72
CA ALA A 409 -12.29 19.09 47.98
C ALA A 409 -11.31 18.06 48.55
N THR A 410 -11.17 18.16 49.87
CA THR A 410 -10.76 17.11 50.79
C THR A 410 -11.34 15.74 50.44
N ASP A 411 -10.48 14.73 50.60
CA ASP A 411 -10.79 13.37 51.06
C ASP A 411 -11.77 12.54 50.22
N ASP A 412 -11.24 11.66 49.36
CA ASP A 412 -11.72 10.28 49.38
C ASP A 412 -10.68 9.27 48.84
N GLU A 413 -10.25 8.42 49.77
CA GLU A 413 -9.72 7.07 49.69
C GLU A 413 -8.92 6.62 48.45
N THR A 414 -7.60 6.53 48.66
CA THR A 414 -6.71 5.56 48.03
C THR A 414 -7.25 4.13 48.19
N MET A 415 -7.97 3.63 47.19
CA MET A 415 -8.22 2.21 47.01
C MET A 415 -6.94 1.55 46.51
N LEU A 416 -6.12 1.10 47.46
CA LEU A 416 -5.07 0.11 47.21
C LEU A 416 -5.77 -1.18 46.77
N ALA A 417 -5.84 -1.39 45.46
CA ALA A 417 -6.08 -2.71 44.90
C ALA A 417 -4.83 -3.56 45.16
N GLU A 418 -4.76 -4.15 46.35
CA GLU A 418 -3.92 -5.33 46.59
C GLU A 418 -4.48 -6.45 45.70
N THR A 419 -3.90 -6.63 44.50
CA THR A 419 -4.03 -7.88 43.76
C THR A 419 -3.26 -8.95 44.53
N ASP A 420 -4.01 -9.64 45.37
CA ASP A 420 -3.65 -10.87 46.06
C ASP A 420 -3.14 -11.89 45.03
N LEU A 421 -1.83 -12.16 45.08
CA LEU A 421 -1.17 -13.24 44.36
C LEU A 421 -1.68 -14.57 44.95
N GLY A 422 -2.79 -15.03 44.39
CA GLY A 422 -3.30 -16.38 44.55
C GLY A 422 -2.30 -17.40 43.99
N LEU A 423 -1.34 -17.80 44.82
CA LEU A 423 -0.63 -19.07 44.70
C LEU A 423 -1.65 -20.21 44.82
N GLY A 424 -2.13 -20.72 43.70
CA GLY A 424 -3.01 -21.88 43.64
C GLY A 424 -2.99 -22.56 42.27
N ASP A 425 -2.54 -23.81 42.24
CA ASP A 425 -2.74 -24.82 41.19
C ASP A 425 -1.78 -24.87 39.98
N GLN A 426 -0.48 -24.96 40.26
CA GLN A 426 0.51 -25.64 39.39
C GLN A 426 0.68 -27.13 39.72
N ALA A 427 -0.40 -27.92 39.81
CA ALA A 427 -0.28 -29.36 40.10
C ALA A 427 -1.41 -30.24 39.53
N ALA A 428 -1.75 -30.17 38.23
CA ALA A 428 -2.69 -31.16 37.65
C ALA A 428 -2.72 -31.31 36.11
N ARG A 429 -1.63 -31.08 35.35
CA ARG A 429 -1.64 -31.36 33.89
C ARG A 429 -0.40 -32.10 33.37
N GLU A 430 0.03 -33.12 34.10
CA GLU A 430 1.06 -34.05 33.64
C GLU A 430 0.70 -35.52 33.93
N GLU A 431 -0.51 -35.98 33.55
CA GLU A 431 -0.83 -37.42 33.68
C GLU A 431 -1.94 -37.96 32.75
N VAL A 432 -1.87 -37.79 31.41
CA VAL A 432 -2.84 -38.46 30.49
C VAL A 432 -2.24 -39.15 29.24
N GLN A 433 -0.91 -39.24 29.04
CA GLN A 433 -0.35 -39.93 27.86
C GLN A 433 0.51 -41.20 28.13
N ARG A 434 0.25 -41.95 29.22
CA ARG A 434 0.94 -43.25 29.46
C ARG A 434 0.07 -44.50 29.56
N ARG A 435 -1.23 -44.47 29.20
CA ARG A 435 -2.06 -45.70 29.27
C ARG A 435 -3.06 -45.87 28.13
N ARG A 436 -2.55 -46.07 26.90
CA ARG A 436 -3.13 -46.96 25.87
C ARG A 436 -1.94 -47.44 25.03
N GLY A 437 -1.67 -48.70 24.76
CA GLY A 437 -2.33 -49.96 25.05
C GLY A 437 -1.45 -51.01 24.39
N ARG A 438 -0.50 -51.55 25.17
CA ARG A 438 0.33 -52.69 24.79
C ARG A 438 -0.51 -53.94 25.01
N THR A 439 -1.23 -54.39 23.98
CA THR A 439 -1.89 -55.70 23.97
C THR A 439 -1.97 -56.24 22.54
N GLY A 440 -1.41 -57.44 22.35
CA GLY A 440 -1.94 -58.37 21.35
C GLY A 440 -1.05 -58.73 20.18
N GLN A 441 0.13 -59.31 20.43
CA GLN A 441 0.64 -60.33 19.51
C GLN A 441 -0.29 -61.54 19.56
N ALA A 442 -0.95 -61.85 18.45
CA ALA A 442 -1.48 -63.17 18.17
C ALA A 442 -1.50 -63.44 16.66
N ARG A 443 -0.46 -64.17 16.22
CA ARG A 443 -0.55 -65.40 15.43
C ARG A 443 -1.71 -65.51 14.40
N THR A 444 -1.35 -65.66 13.13
CA THR A 444 -1.89 -66.79 12.35
C THR A 444 -0.94 -67.20 11.23
N GLU A 445 -0.62 -68.49 11.26
CA GLU A 445 0.07 -69.26 10.23
C GLU A 445 -0.87 -69.55 9.05
N GLN A 446 -0.29 -69.72 7.86
CA GLN A 446 -0.65 -70.66 6.78
C GLN A 446 -2.07 -70.63 6.18
N CYS A 447 -2.14 -70.29 4.88
CA CYS A 447 -2.38 -71.25 3.78
C CYS A 447 -1.84 -70.67 2.47
#